data_AF-A0A8T2UY79-F1
#
_entry.id   AF-A0A8T2UY79-F1
#
_cell.length_a   1.000
_cell.length_b   1.000
_cell.length_c   1.000
_cell.angle_alpha   90.00
_cell.angle_beta   90.00
_cell.angle_gamma   90.00
#
_symmetry.space_group_name_H-M   'P 1'
#
loop_
_entity.id
_entity.type
_entity.pdbx_description
1 polymer ?
#
loop_
_entity_poly.entity_id
_entity_poly.type
_entity_poly.pdbx_seq_one_letter_code
_entity_poly.pdbx_strand_id
1 'polypeptide(L)'
;MMAQLANRKQGLTFGALEVSKDIKYADKQPIVPWGPRYAPSSKRDILINLAISSVFGLWIICTQSADWKPFQFLIFGYMWRVFDKLQHYEKAEPSLPSEDDDGGEVRSSTKGGKRLLRTLGLVFSSVAVCSLAYTGLLNGIELLGQYIPRFLINSQELIVTVATSVMLFFVGSYYR
;
A
#
# COMPACT_ATOMS: atom_id res chain seq x y z
N MET A 1 -22.36 -32.29 -6.41
CA MET A 1 -22.21 -30.85 -6.77
C MET A 1 -21.22 -30.10 -5.86
N MET A 2 -21.27 -30.28 -4.53
CA MET A 2 -20.35 -29.58 -3.60
C MET A 2 -18.86 -29.96 -3.75
N ALA A 3 -18.55 -31.22 -4.06
CA ALA A 3 -17.17 -31.67 -4.29
C ALA A 3 -16.50 -30.97 -5.48
N GLN A 4 -17.27 -30.68 -6.54
CA GLN A 4 -16.77 -29.98 -7.72
C GLN A 4 -16.48 -28.51 -7.43
N LEU A 5 -17.29 -27.86 -6.57
CA LEU A 5 -17.04 -26.49 -6.11
C LEU A 5 -15.84 -26.42 -5.16
N ALA A 6 -15.67 -27.42 -4.28
CA ALA A 6 -14.49 -27.52 -3.41
C ALA A 6 -13.20 -27.71 -4.22
N ASN A 7 -13.22 -28.58 -5.23
CA ASN A 7 -12.08 -28.80 -6.12
C ASN A 7 -11.74 -27.54 -6.93
N ARG A 8 -12.74 -26.78 -7.40
CA ARG A 8 -12.53 -25.47 -8.05
C ARG A 8 -11.87 -24.45 -7.10
N LYS A 9 -12.34 -24.35 -5.87
CA LYS A 9 -11.77 -23.44 -4.85
C LYS A 9 -10.33 -23.81 -4.48
N GLN A 10 -9.97 -25.09 -4.60
CA GLN A 10 -8.60 -25.58 -4.41
C GLN A 10 -7.72 -25.44 -5.66
N GLY A 11 -8.30 -25.06 -6.81
CA GLY A 11 -7.60 -24.91 -8.09
C GLY A 11 -7.27 -26.25 -8.74
N LEU A 12 -8.11 -27.27 -8.54
CA LEU A 12 -7.97 -28.60 -9.13
C LEU A 12 -9.02 -28.77 -10.24
N THR A 13 -8.58 -29.10 -11.46
CA THR A 13 -9.49 -29.52 -12.55
C THR A 13 -9.76 -31.03 -12.48
N PHE A 14 -10.70 -31.51 -13.31
CA PHE A 14 -10.93 -32.94 -13.51
C PHE A 14 -9.60 -33.62 -13.86
N GLY A 15 -9.17 -34.58 -13.04
CA GLY A 15 -7.90 -35.30 -13.22
C GLY A 15 -6.72 -34.78 -12.40
N ALA A 16 -6.94 -33.96 -11.36
CA ALA A 16 -5.90 -33.52 -10.41
C ALA A 16 -4.75 -32.67 -11.01
N LEU A 17 -4.98 -32.06 -12.18
CA LEU A 17 -4.10 -31.03 -12.73
C LEU A 17 -4.27 -29.73 -11.94
N GLU A 18 -3.16 -29.20 -11.41
CA GLU A 18 -3.17 -27.92 -10.72
C GLU A 18 -3.32 -26.79 -11.74
N VAL A 19 -4.35 -25.97 -11.54
CA VAL A 19 -4.71 -24.86 -12.41
C VAL A 19 -3.73 -23.70 -12.23
N SER A 20 -3.45 -22.95 -13.30
CA SER A 20 -2.63 -21.75 -13.24
C SER A 20 -3.13 -20.76 -12.18
N LYS A 21 -2.20 -20.04 -11.55
CA LYS A 21 -2.49 -19.12 -10.44
C LYS A 21 -3.54 -18.08 -10.81
N ASP A 22 -3.54 -17.61 -12.06
CA ASP A 22 -4.48 -16.59 -12.53
C ASP A 22 -5.94 -17.07 -12.53
N ILE A 23 -6.17 -18.35 -12.85
CA ILE A 23 -7.52 -18.94 -12.82
C ILE A 23 -7.90 -19.33 -11.39
N LYS A 24 -6.94 -19.82 -10.57
CA LYS A 24 -7.17 -20.15 -9.14
C LYS A 24 -7.56 -18.93 -8.30
N TYR A 25 -7.16 -17.73 -8.70
CA TYR A 25 -7.47 -16.48 -8.00
C TYR A 25 -8.48 -15.59 -8.74
N ALA A 26 -9.06 -16.05 -9.85
CA ALA A 26 -10.05 -15.29 -10.61
C ALA A 26 -11.29 -14.90 -9.76
N ASP A 27 -11.66 -15.74 -8.79
CA ASP A 27 -12.78 -15.50 -7.88
C ASP A 27 -12.44 -14.57 -6.70
N LYS A 28 -11.16 -14.19 -6.51
CA LYS A 28 -10.74 -13.22 -5.47
C LYS A 28 -10.78 -11.78 -6.00
N GLN A 29 -11.80 -11.45 -6.80
CA GLN A 29 -11.97 -10.07 -7.27
C GLN A 29 -12.21 -9.15 -6.08
N PRO A 30 -11.67 -7.91 -6.12
CA PRO A 30 -11.98 -6.93 -5.09
C PRO A 30 -13.50 -6.68 -5.05
N ILE A 31 -14.07 -6.54 -3.85
CA ILE A 31 -15.51 -6.29 -3.63
C ILE A 31 -15.98 -5.08 -4.46
N VAL A 32 -15.08 -4.12 -4.64
CA VAL A 32 -15.29 -2.94 -5.49
C VAL A 32 -14.30 -3.00 -6.64
N PRO A 33 -14.73 -2.86 -7.91
CA PRO A 33 -13.87 -3.09 -9.08
C PRO A 33 -12.66 -2.16 -9.17
N TRP A 34 -12.71 -0.97 -8.55
CA TRP A 34 -11.61 -0.01 -8.44
C TRP A 34 -10.88 -0.02 -7.09
N GLY A 35 -11.24 -0.93 -6.18
CA GLY A 35 -10.63 -1.03 -4.85
C GLY A 35 -9.21 -1.63 -4.87
N PRO A 36 -8.42 -1.41 -3.80
CA PRO A 36 -7.09 -1.99 -3.68
C PRO A 36 -7.17 -3.52 -3.69
N ARG A 37 -6.26 -4.16 -4.44
CA ARG A 37 -6.25 -5.62 -4.58
C ARG A 37 -5.31 -6.24 -3.56
N TYR A 38 -5.74 -7.34 -2.94
CA TYR A 38 -4.90 -8.10 -2.01
C TYR A 38 -3.77 -8.78 -2.78
N ALA A 39 -2.54 -8.31 -2.56
CA ALA A 39 -1.31 -8.76 -3.19
C ALA A 39 -0.18 -8.77 -2.15
N PRO A 40 -0.07 -9.86 -1.36
CA PRO A 40 0.95 -9.97 -0.32
C PRO A 40 2.34 -10.04 -0.96
N SER A 41 3.25 -9.21 -0.43
CA SER A 41 4.67 -9.22 -0.79
C SER A 41 5.37 -10.48 -0.26
N SER A 42 6.61 -10.71 -0.69
CA SER A 42 7.43 -11.80 -0.16
C SER A 42 7.64 -11.65 1.35
N LYS A 43 7.84 -12.77 2.10
CA LYS A 43 8.08 -12.70 3.55
C LYS A 43 9.26 -11.78 3.89
N ARG A 44 10.32 -11.80 3.07
CA ARG A 44 11.48 -10.91 3.21
C ARG A 44 11.09 -9.45 3.06
N ASP A 45 10.27 -9.12 2.07
CA ASP A 45 9.82 -7.74 1.85
C ASP A 45 8.91 -7.22 2.95
N ILE A 46 8.03 -8.09 3.46
CA ILE A 46 7.17 -7.77 4.61
C ILE A 46 8.03 -7.45 5.84
N LEU A 47 9.07 -8.25 6.10
CA LEU A 47 10.00 -8.00 7.21
C LEU A 47 10.77 -6.69 7.04
N ILE A 48 11.21 -6.36 5.82
CA ILE A 48 11.89 -5.08 5.54
C ILE A 48 10.93 -3.91 5.75
N ASN A 49 9.69 -4.01 5.26
CA ASN A 49 8.68 -2.96 5.47
C ASN A 49 8.37 -2.81 6.97
N LEU A 50 8.23 -3.91 7.70
CA LEU A 50 8.06 -3.90 9.15
C LEU A 50 9.23 -3.21 9.84
N ALA A 51 10.46 -3.54 9.46
CA ALA A 51 11.67 -2.94 10.01
C ALA A 51 11.67 -1.42 9.77
N ILE A 52 11.43 -0.96 8.55
CA ILE A 52 11.35 0.47 8.20
C ILE A 52 10.29 1.17 9.06
N SER A 53 9.07 0.64 9.11
CA SER A 53 7.99 1.22 9.90
C SER A 53 8.32 1.25 11.39
N SER A 54 8.93 0.20 11.93
CA SER A 54 9.31 0.11 13.34
C SER A 54 10.44 1.07 13.70
N VAL A 55 11.46 1.23 12.84
CA VAL A 55 12.60 2.11 13.12
C VAL A 55 12.15 3.56 13.18
N PHE A 56 11.38 4.02 12.18
CA PHE A 56 10.88 5.41 12.17
C PHE A 56 9.75 5.64 13.18
N GLY A 57 8.94 4.62 13.47
CA GLY A 57 7.94 4.68 14.52
C GLY A 57 8.55 4.78 15.92
N LEU A 58 9.56 3.95 16.22
CA LEU A 58 10.28 4.01 17.49
C LEU A 58 11.12 5.27 17.62
N TRP A 59 11.69 5.77 16.52
CA TRP A 59 12.42 7.03 16.51
C TRP A 59 11.55 8.15 17.11
N ILE A 60 10.35 8.37 16.55
CA ILE A 60 9.51 9.49 17.00
C ILE A 60 8.96 9.29 18.41
N ILE A 61 8.71 8.03 18.81
CA ILE A 61 8.28 7.69 20.17
C ILE A 61 9.38 8.03 21.19
N CYS A 62 10.65 7.77 20.85
CA CYS A 62 11.79 8.03 21.73
C CYS A 62 12.18 9.51 21.77
N THR A 63 12.17 10.22 20.63
CA THR A 63 12.60 11.62 20.59
C THR A 63 11.53 12.57 21.12
N GLN A 64 10.24 12.26 20.92
CA GLN A 64 9.10 13.12 21.27
C GLN A 64 9.28 14.59 20.85
N SER A 65 10.15 14.85 19.87
CA SER A 65 10.43 16.18 19.36
C SER A 65 9.46 16.50 18.22
N ALA A 66 9.13 17.79 18.07
CA ALA A 66 8.35 18.30 16.95
C ALA A 66 9.18 18.39 15.65
N ASP A 67 9.95 17.33 15.37
CA ASP A 67 10.72 17.20 14.14
C ASP A 67 9.95 16.34 13.14
N TRP A 68 9.65 16.91 11.97
CA TRP A 68 9.06 16.16 10.84
C TRP A 68 10.07 15.30 10.08
N LYS A 69 11.34 15.27 10.50
CA LYS A 69 12.42 14.49 9.85
C LYS A 69 12.10 12.99 9.78
N PRO A 70 11.76 12.28 10.88
CA PRO A 70 11.40 10.85 10.81
C PRO A 70 10.23 10.58 9.86
N PHE A 71 9.26 11.48 9.83
CA PHE A 71 8.13 11.39 8.92
C PHE A 71 8.54 11.55 7.44
N GLN A 72 9.41 12.52 7.13
CA GLN A 72 9.96 12.70 5.79
C GLN A 72 10.72 11.45 5.32
N PHE A 73 11.62 10.91 6.16
CA PHE A 73 12.39 9.70 5.82
C PHE A 73 11.50 8.47 5.63
N LEU A 74 10.47 8.31 6.47
CA LEU A 74 9.47 7.26 6.33
C LEU A 74 8.76 7.36 4.98
N ILE A 75 8.29 8.56 4.59
CA ILE A 75 7.63 8.79 3.30
C ILE A 75 8.58 8.43 2.16
N PHE A 76 9.81 8.96 2.15
CA PHE A 76 10.77 8.68 1.09
C PHE A 76 11.09 7.18 0.96
N GLY A 77 11.31 6.51 2.09
CA GLY A 77 11.55 5.06 2.11
C GLY A 77 10.36 4.28 1.53
N TYR A 78 9.13 4.62 1.91
CA TYR A 78 7.94 3.97 1.40
C TYR A 78 7.60 4.33 -0.05
N MET A 79 7.87 5.56 -0.50
CA MET A 79 7.76 5.91 -1.91
C MET A 79 8.60 4.99 -2.77
N TRP A 80 9.87 4.78 -2.41
CA TRP A 80 10.74 3.86 -3.12
C TRP A 80 10.24 2.41 -3.05
N ARG A 81 9.83 1.93 -1.87
CA ARG A 81 9.35 0.54 -1.70
C ARG A 81 8.07 0.25 -2.48
N VAL A 82 7.07 1.13 -2.42
CA VAL A 82 5.83 0.95 -3.17
C VAL A 82 6.09 1.06 -4.67
N PHE A 83 6.98 1.97 -5.08
CA PHE A 83 7.39 2.09 -6.48
C PHE A 83 8.05 0.83 -7.00
N ASP A 84 9.07 0.32 -6.31
CA ASP A 84 9.76 -0.92 -6.68
C ASP A 84 8.79 -2.10 -6.74
N LYS A 85 7.90 -2.23 -5.75
CA LYS A 85 6.84 -3.24 -5.74
C LYS A 85 5.95 -3.14 -6.98
N LEU A 86 5.48 -1.95 -7.34
CA LEU A 86 4.63 -1.75 -8.52
C LEU A 86 5.38 -2.04 -9.83
N GLN A 87 6.69 -1.78 -9.91
CA GLN A 87 7.49 -2.14 -11.10
C GLN A 87 7.46 -3.65 -11.36
N HIS A 88 7.64 -4.45 -10.32
CA HIS A 88 7.70 -5.91 -10.43
C HIS A 88 6.40 -6.52 -10.95
N TYR A 89 5.25 -5.92 -10.62
CA TYR A 89 3.96 -6.43 -11.07
C TYR A 89 3.57 -6.02 -12.50
N GLU A 90 4.09 -4.91 -13.02
CA GLU A 90 3.79 -4.46 -14.40
C GLU A 90 4.76 -5.04 -15.43
N LYS A 91 6.00 -5.37 -15.03
CA LYS A 91 6.97 -6.04 -15.92
C LYS A 91 6.56 -7.47 -16.31
N ALA A 92 5.57 -8.05 -15.63
CA ALA A 92 5.12 -9.42 -15.85
C ALA A 92 4.21 -9.60 -17.09
N GLU A 93 3.77 -8.54 -17.77
CA GLU A 93 3.14 -8.68 -19.09
C GLU A 93 4.23 -8.85 -20.16
N PRO A 94 4.30 -10.00 -20.85
CA PRO A 94 5.21 -10.14 -21.98
C PRO A 94 4.73 -9.18 -23.06
N SER A 95 5.53 -8.16 -23.35
CA SER A 95 5.35 -7.34 -24.54
C SER A 95 5.48 -8.26 -25.74
N LEU A 96 4.34 -8.64 -26.33
CA LEU A 96 4.32 -9.15 -27.69
C LEU A 96 4.98 -8.07 -28.57
N PRO A 97 6.02 -8.40 -29.35
CA PRO A 97 6.62 -7.42 -30.25
C PRO A 97 5.58 -7.10 -31.32
N SER A 98 4.94 -5.92 -31.21
CA SER A 98 4.18 -5.34 -32.31
C SER A 98 5.18 -4.66 -33.25
N GLU A 99 5.21 -5.09 -34.51
CA GLU A 99 6.15 -4.69 -35.57
C GLU A 99 6.11 -3.19 -35.98
N ASP A 100 5.45 -2.32 -35.22
CA ASP A 100 5.23 -0.89 -35.53
C ASP A 100 5.81 0.08 -34.47
N ASP A 101 6.90 -0.27 -33.76
CA ASP A 101 7.40 0.52 -32.61
C ASP A 101 8.48 1.56 -32.95
N ASP A 102 8.14 2.57 -33.76
CA ASP A 102 8.97 3.79 -33.93
C ASP A 102 8.72 4.83 -32.80
N GLY A 103 7.86 4.48 -31.82
CA GLY A 103 7.47 5.32 -30.68
C GLY A 103 7.83 4.76 -29.29
N GLY A 104 8.70 3.76 -29.24
CA GLY A 104 9.01 2.99 -28.03
C GLY A 104 9.52 3.81 -26.84
N GLU A 105 10.33 4.84 -27.11
CA GLU A 105 10.86 5.74 -26.07
C GLU A 105 9.78 6.64 -25.44
N VAL A 106 8.83 7.15 -26.24
CA VAL A 106 7.74 8.02 -25.73
C VAL A 106 6.77 7.20 -24.87
N ARG A 107 6.49 5.95 -25.26
CA ARG A 107 5.67 5.03 -24.47
C ARG A 107 6.35 4.58 -23.18
N SER A 108 7.66 4.34 -23.17
CA SER A 108 8.39 3.93 -21.97
C SER A 108 8.45 5.05 -20.92
N SER A 109 8.71 6.29 -21.35
CA SER A 109 8.70 7.48 -20.48
C SER A 109 7.31 7.75 -19.88
N THR A 110 6.26 7.68 -20.70
CA THR A 110 4.86 7.86 -20.25
C THR A 110 4.43 6.79 -19.25
N LYS A 111 4.87 5.53 -19.41
CA LYS A 111 4.62 4.44 -18.46
C LYS A 111 5.35 4.69 -17.12
N GLY A 112 6.59 5.17 -17.16
CA GLY A 112 7.37 5.54 -15.97
C GLY A 112 6.73 6.67 -15.16
N GLY A 113 6.21 7.71 -15.84
CA GLY A 113 5.53 8.83 -15.20
C GLY A 113 4.20 8.44 -14.55
N LYS A 114 3.36 7.66 -15.23
CA LYS A 114 2.10 7.13 -14.67
C LYS A 114 2.35 6.30 -13.41
N ARG A 115 3.42 5.51 -13.40
CA ARG A 115 3.82 4.69 -12.24
C ARG A 115 4.21 5.55 -11.04
N LEU A 116 5.03 6.57 -11.26
CA LEU A 116 5.40 7.53 -10.22
C LEU A 116 4.16 8.22 -9.64
N LEU A 117 3.25 8.67 -10.51
CA LEU A 117 2.04 9.37 -10.08
C LEU A 117 1.13 8.46 -9.24
N ARG A 118 1.01 7.18 -9.60
CA ARG A 118 0.28 6.18 -8.78
C ARG A 118 0.94 5.98 -7.42
N THR A 119 2.27 5.87 -7.36
CA THR A 119 2.99 5.71 -6.08
C THR A 119 2.86 6.92 -5.19
N LEU A 120 3.01 8.12 -5.76
CA LEU A 120 2.85 9.38 -5.05
C LEU A 120 1.42 9.49 -4.54
N GLY A 121 0.42 9.28 -5.40
CA GLY A 121 -0.98 9.31 -5.01
C GLY A 121 -1.30 8.34 -3.88
N LEU A 122 -0.74 7.13 -3.90
CA LEU A 122 -0.98 6.11 -2.88
C LEU A 122 -0.27 6.40 -1.55
N VAL A 123 0.97 6.92 -1.57
CA VAL A 123 1.67 7.32 -0.34
C VAL A 123 1.05 8.60 0.25
N PHE A 124 0.81 9.63 -0.55
CA PHE A 124 0.20 10.87 -0.07
C PHE A 124 -1.25 10.67 0.36
N SER A 125 -2.02 9.79 -0.28
CA SER A 125 -3.37 9.47 0.21
C SER A 125 -3.33 8.76 1.55
N SER A 126 -2.37 7.88 1.81
CA SER A 126 -2.22 7.25 3.14
C SER A 126 -1.94 8.29 4.23
N VAL A 127 -1.07 9.25 3.94
CA VAL A 127 -0.79 10.40 4.82
C VAL A 127 -2.05 11.23 5.02
N ALA A 128 -2.74 11.58 3.94
CA ALA A 128 -3.95 12.40 3.99
C ALA A 128 -5.06 11.73 4.80
N VAL A 129 -5.27 10.42 4.64
CA VAL A 129 -6.24 9.65 5.43
C VAL A 129 -5.89 9.69 6.93
N CYS A 130 -4.63 9.48 7.29
CA CYS A 130 -4.20 9.55 8.69
C CYS A 130 -4.34 10.97 9.28
N SER A 131 -3.96 12.00 8.52
CA SER A 131 -4.10 13.40 8.93
C SER A 131 -5.57 13.81 9.09
N LEU A 132 -6.43 13.44 8.13
CA LEU A 132 -7.87 13.72 8.20
C LEU A 132 -8.55 12.92 9.31
N ALA A 133 -8.13 11.68 9.58
CA ALA A 133 -8.64 10.91 10.71
C ALA A 133 -8.28 11.57 12.04
N TYR A 134 -7.06 12.09 12.17
CA TYR A 134 -6.63 12.84 13.35
C TYR A 134 -7.46 14.12 13.53
N THR A 135 -7.61 14.94 12.48
CA THR A 135 -8.45 16.14 12.53
C THR A 135 -9.91 15.80 12.79
N GLY A 136 -10.44 14.75 12.16
CA GLY A 136 -11.81 14.28 12.36
C GLY A 136 -12.06 13.81 13.79
N LEU A 137 -11.07 13.20 14.43
CA LEU A 137 -11.13 12.84 15.85
C LEU A 137 -11.23 14.09 16.72
N LEU A 138 -10.41 15.12 16.48
CA LEU A 138 -10.48 16.38 17.22
C LEU A 138 -11.84 17.08 17.06
N ASN A 139 -12.31 17.19 15.81
CA ASN A 139 -13.62 17.76 15.52
C ASN A 139 -14.76 16.94 16.15
N GLY A 140 -14.61 15.61 16.22
CA GLY A 140 -15.57 14.73 16.88
C GLY A 140 -15.66 14.98 18.39
N ILE A 141 -14.53 15.21 19.06
CA ILE A 141 -14.50 15.57 20.49
C ILE A 141 -15.20 16.92 20.72
N GLU A 142 -14.93 17.89 19.85
CA GLU A 142 -15.56 19.22 19.91
C GLU A 142 -17.07 19.14 19.67
N LEU A 143 -17.53 18.34 18.70
CA LEU A 143 -18.95 18.09 18.44
C LEU A 143 -19.67 17.46 19.65
N LEU A 144 -18.97 16.70 20.48
CA LEU A 144 -19.50 16.12 21.72
C LEU A 144 -19.52 17.13 22.90
N GLY A 145 -19.12 18.38 22.66
CA GLY A 145 -19.06 19.44 23.68
C GLY A 145 -17.96 19.22 24.72
N GLN A 146 -16.97 18.36 24.42
CA GLN A 146 -15.87 18.04 25.33
C GLN A 146 -14.66 18.93 25.06
N TYR A 147 -13.88 19.20 26.11
CA TYR A 147 -12.61 19.91 25.96
C TYR A 147 -11.56 19.00 25.32
N ILE A 148 -10.83 19.53 24.33
CA ILE A 148 -9.75 18.79 23.68
C ILE A 148 -8.57 18.63 24.67
N PRO A 149 -8.16 17.39 24.97
CA PRO A 149 -7.02 17.14 25.84
C PRO A 149 -5.73 17.78 25.30
N ARG A 150 -4.98 18.49 26.14
CA ARG A 150 -3.71 19.16 25.74
C ARG A 150 -2.69 18.19 25.15
N PHE A 151 -2.67 16.94 25.62
CA PHE A 151 -1.75 15.92 25.10
C PHE A 151 -2.02 15.62 23.62
N LEU A 152 -3.30 15.60 23.19
CA LEU A 152 -3.66 15.31 21.81
C LEU A 152 -3.07 16.39 20.91
N ILE A 153 -3.40 17.66 21.20
CA ILE A 153 -2.91 18.81 20.43
C ILE A 153 -1.38 18.82 20.33
N ASN A 154 -0.68 18.58 21.46
CA ASN A 154 0.78 18.60 21.48
C ASN A 154 1.44 17.39 20.82
N SER A 155 0.72 16.27 20.65
CA SER A 155 1.25 15.02 20.11
C SER A 155 0.83 14.75 18.66
N GLN A 156 0.36 15.78 17.94
CA GLN A 156 -0.12 15.65 16.56
C GLN A 156 0.89 14.92 15.67
N GLU A 157 2.15 15.34 15.70
CA GLU A 157 3.19 14.80 14.83
C GLU A 157 3.47 13.33 15.13
N LEU A 158 3.51 12.97 16.42
CA LEU A 158 3.69 11.60 16.89
C LEU A 158 2.54 10.72 16.41
N ILE A 159 1.30 11.14 16.65
CA ILE A 159 0.12 10.34 16.34
C ILE A 159 0.00 10.14 14.82
N VAL A 160 0.15 11.21 14.04
CA VAL A 160 0.05 11.14 12.58
C VAL A 160 1.17 10.30 12.00
N THR A 161 2.41 10.44 12.48
CA THR A 161 3.55 9.66 11.97
C THR A 161 3.42 8.17 12.30
N VAL A 162 3.04 7.83 13.53
CA VAL A 162 2.84 6.43 13.94
C VAL A 162 1.69 5.80 13.16
N ALA A 163 0.55 6.50 13.05
CA ALA A 163 -0.59 6.02 12.27
C ALA A 163 -0.23 5.82 10.79
N THR A 164 0.49 6.78 10.20
CA THR A 164 0.96 6.69 8.80
C THR A 164 1.95 5.54 8.62
N SER A 165 2.86 5.31 9.57
CA SER A 165 3.82 4.19 9.53
C SER A 165 3.13 2.84 9.51
N VAL A 166 2.07 2.68 10.31
CA VAL A 166 1.25 1.47 10.32
C VAL A 166 0.47 1.33 9.01
N MET A 167 -0.15 2.40 8.53
CA MET A 167 -0.92 2.38 7.28
C MET A 167 -0.03 2.04 6.08
N LEU A 168 1.13 2.67 5.97
CA LEU A 168 2.12 2.41 4.91
C LEU A 168 2.66 0.97 4.97
N PHE A 169 2.86 0.41 6.16
CA PHE A 169 3.22 -0.99 6.31
C PHE A 169 2.17 -1.91 5.68
N PHE A 170 0.89 -1.69 5.96
CA PHE A 170 -0.18 -2.51 5.38
C PHE A 170 -0.27 -2.34 3.87
N VAL A 171 -0.24 -1.10 3.39
CA VAL A 171 -0.34 -0.81 1.95
C VAL A 171 0.85 -1.39 1.18
N GLY A 172 2.07 -1.14 1.65
CA GLY A 172 3.29 -1.66 1.04
C GLY A 172 3.41 -3.19 1.10
N SER A 173 2.86 -3.82 2.13
CA SER A 173 3.00 -5.27 2.34
C SER A 173 1.89 -6.10 1.73
N TYR A 174 0.64 -5.61 1.69
CA TYR A 174 -0.52 -6.43 1.37
C TYR A 174 -1.37 -5.95 0.20
N TYR A 175 -1.16 -4.73 -0.30
CA TYR A 175 -2.03 -4.15 -1.32
C TYR A 175 -1.27 -3.75 -2.61
N ARG A 176 -2.02 -3.69 -3.72
CA ARG A 176 -1.63 -3.16 -5.05
C ARG A 176 -2.74 -2.26 -5.58
#